data_AF-A0A1G1GD78-F1
#
_entry.id   AF-A0A1G1GD78-F1
#
_cell.length_a   1.000
_cell.length_b   1.000
_cell.length_c   1.000
_cell.angle_alpha   90.00
_cell.angle_beta   90.00
_cell.angle_gamma   90.00
#
_symmetry.space_group_name_H-M   'P 1'
#
loop_
_entity.id
_entity.type
_entity.pdbx_description
1 polymer ?
#
loop_
_entity_poly.entity_id
_entity_poly.type
_entity_poly.pdbx_seq_one_letter_code
_entity_poly.pdbx_strand_id
1 'polypeptide(L)'
;MQLSGITDEQLIEAGKILNVDALMFIDAERVEFGDIHNAYVKIVDVQSGIIIGSFNYQNGRGPLKDTPHEAAKKISDAINRGYK
;
A
#
# COMPACT_ATOMS: atom_id res chain seq x y z
N MET A 1 -0.11 -15.72 -0.91
CA MET A 1 0.13 -15.67 0.55
C MET A 1 -1.11 -15.08 1.19
N GLN A 2 -1.78 -15.83 2.08
CA GLN A 2 -2.85 -15.31 2.95
C GLN A 2 -2.17 -14.81 4.23
N LEU A 3 -2.20 -13.51 4.51
CA LEU A 3 -1.61 -12.93 5.73
C LEU A 3 -2.64 -12.59 6.81
N SER A 4 -3.93 -12.83 6.57
CA SER A 4 -4.96 -12.93 7.60
C SER A 4 -6.13 -13.72 7.04
N GLY A 5 -6.97 -14.34 7.87
CA GLY A 5 -8.17 -15.03 7.42
C GLY A 5 -9.24 -14.12 6.78
N ILE A 6 -8.86 -12.89 6.40
CA ILE A 6 -9.71 -11.87 5.82
C ILE A 6 -9.38 -11.78 4.32
N THR A 7 -10.39 -11.93 3.47
CA THR A 7 -10.24 -11.80 2.01
C THR A 7 -10.37 -10.36 1.54
N ASP A 8 -9.92 -10.07 0.32
CA ASP A 8 -10.09 -8.75 -0.30
C ASP A 8 -11.59 -8.37 -0.36
N GLU A 9 -12.49 -9.32 -0.61
CA GLU A 9 -13.94 -9.10 -0.65
C GLU A 9 -14.49 -8.64 0.71
N GLN A 10 -14.04 -9.26 1.81
CA GLN A 10 -14.46 -8.87 3.17
C GLN A 10 -13.97 -7.46 3.53
N LEU A 11 -12.80 -7.07 3.02
CA LEU A 11 -12.28 -5.71 3.21
C LEU A 11 -13.07 -4.70 2.37
N ILE A 12 -13.47 -5.05 1.15
CA ILE A 12 -14.35 -4.22 0.31
C ILE A 12 -15.71 -4.01 0.98
N GLU A 13 -16.31 -5.07 1.57
CA GLU A 13 -17.54 -4.94 2.36
C GLU A 13 -17.37 -4.00 3.55
N ALA A 14 -16.25 -4.08 4.27
CA ALA A 14 -15.92 -3.14 5.33
C ALA A 14 -15.83 -1.69 4.80
N GLY A 15 -15.27 -1.49 3.60
CA GLY A 15 -15.25 -0.18 2.94
C GLY A 15 -16.65 0.39 2.70
N LYS A 16 -17.61 -0.45 2.29
CA LYS A 16 -19.02 -0.04 2.11
C LYS A 16 -19.65 0.39 3.43
N ILE A 17 -19.41 -0.36 4.50
CA ILE A 17 -19.91 -0.04 5.85
C ILE A 17 -19.33 1.28 6.35
N LEU A 18 -18.04 1.52 6.08
CA LEU A 18 -17.35 2.76 6.45
C LEU A 18 -17.70 3.94 5.53
N ASN A 19 -18.50 3.72 4.49
CA ASN A 19 -18.91 4.72 3.50
C ASN A 19 -17.71 5.49 2.89
N VAL A 20 -16.69 4.74 2.49
CA VAL A 20 -15.51 5.29 1.78
C VAL A 20 -15.56 4.93 0.30
N ASP A 21 -15.04 5.81 -0.55
CA ASP A 21 -15.04 5.60 -2.01
C ASP A 21 -14.01 4.54 -2.44
N ALA A 22 -12.88 4.48 -1.73
CA ALA A 22 -11.78 3.58 -2.05
C ALA A 22 -11.06 3.07 -0.80
N LEU A 23 -10.46 1.89 -0.93
CA LEU A 23 -9.58 1.29 0.07
C LEU A 23 -8.15 1.23 -0.46
N MET A 24 -7.20 1.50 0.41
CA MET A 24 -5.78 1.39 0.12
C MET A 24 -5.19 0.21 0.89
N PHE A 25 -4.59 -0.72 0.16
CA PHE A 25 -3.89 -1.87 0.72
C PHE A 25 -2.40 -1.70 0.51
N ILE A 26 -1.63 -1.82 1.59
CA ILE A 26 -0.17 -1.70 1.59
C ILE A 26 0.38 -3.03 2.08
N ASP A 27 1.05 -3.76 1.19
CA ASP A 27 1.83 -4.94 1.53
C ASP A 27 3.30 -4.56 1.52
N ALA A 28 3.92 -4.54 2.70
CA ALA A 28 5.30 -4.08 2.86
C ALA A 28 6.18 -5.20 3.41
N GLU A 29 7.19 -5.56 2.65
CA GLU A 29 8.25 -6.47 3.08
C GLU A 29 9.28 -5.69 3.90
N ARG A 30 9.34 -6.02 5.18
CA ARG A 30 10.32 -5.47 6.12
C ARG A 30 11.47 -6.44 6.30
N VAL A 31 12.70 -5.94 6.27
CA VAL A 31 13.90 -6.69 6.65
C VAL A 31 14.35 -6.30 8.06
N GLU A 32 15.43 -6.93 8.55
CA GLU A 32 16.00 -6.67 9.88
C GLU A 32 16.13 -5.16 10.16
N PHE A 33 15.86 -4.78 11.41
CA PHE A 33 15.84 -3.40 11.90
C PHE A 33 14.67 -2.51 11.42
N GLY A 34 13.68 -3.08 10.74
CA GLY A 34 12.44 -2.37 10.38
C GLY A 34 12.54 -1.54 9.11
N ASP A 35 13.61 -1.73 8.33
CA ASP A 35 13.76 -1.15 7.00
C ASP A 35 12.70 -1.73 6.04
N ILE A 36 12.00 -0.85 5.32
CA ILE A 36 11.08 -1.25 4.24
C ILE A 36 11.94 -1.55 3.01
N HIS A 37 11.98 -2.81 2.59
CA HIS A 37 12.73 -3.22 1.39
C HIS A 37 11.88 -3.10 0.13
N ASN A 38 10.64 -3.55 0.21
CA ASN A 38 9.67 -3.49 -0.86
C ASN A 38 8.30 -3.13 -0.28
N ALA A 39 7.52 -2.32 -0.98
CA ALA A 39 6.13 -2.10 -0.64
C ALA A 39 5.29 -2.07 -1.92
N TYR A 40 4.31 -2.97 -1.97
CA TYR A 40 3.27 -3.02 -2.98
C TYR A 40 2.04 -2.30 -2.45
N VAL A 41 1.56 -1.29 -3.18
CA VAL A 41 0.34 -0.56 -2.83
C VAL A 41 -0.68 -0.73 -3.94
N LYS A 42 -1.91 -1.11 -3.56
CA LYS A 42 -3.08 -1.13 -4.46
C LYS A 42 -4.21 -0.28 -3.87
N ILE A 43 -4.90 0.43 -4.74
CA ILE A 43 -6.09 1.22 -4.42
C ILE A 43 -7.26 0.56 -5.14
N VAL A 44 -8.30 0.23 -4.37
CA VAL A 44 -9.48 -0.49 -4.85
C VAL A 44 -10.69 0.39 -4.68
N ASP A 45 -11.45 0.59 -5.75
CA ASP A 45 -12.76 1.23 -5.70
C ASP A 45 -13.75 0.33 -4.94
N VAL A 46 -14.40 0.87 -3.92
CA VAL A 46 -15.24 0.09 -3.00
C VAL A 46 -16.54 -0.37 -3.66
N GLN A 47 -17.05 0.38 -4.63
CA GLN A 47 -18.32 0.07 -5.29
C GLN A 47 -18.17 -1.12 -6.25
N SER A 48 -17.14 -1.07 -7.09
CA SER A 48 -16.86 -2.04 -8.14
C SER A 48 -15.91 -3.16 -7.72
N GLY A 49 -15.11 -2.95 -6.66
CA GLY A 49 -14.03 -3.87 -6.26
C GLY A 49 -12.83 -3.86 -7.21
N ILE A 50 -12.78 -2.93 -8.17
CA ILE A 50 -11.73 -2.87 -9.19
C ILE A 50 -10.51 -2.12 -8.64
N ILE A 51 -9.30 -2.59 -8.99
CA ILE A 51 -8.06 -1.86 -8.71
C ILE A 51 -8.01 -0.64 -9.64
N ILE A 52 -8.08 0.56 -9.06
CA ILE A 52 -8.04 1.84 -9.79
C ILE A 52 -6.65 2.50 -9.78
N GLY A 53 -5.72 1.96 -8.99
CA GLY A 53 -4.33 2.41 -8.99
C GLY A 53 -3.43 1.42 -8.25
N SER A 54 -2.18 1.33 -8.68
CA SER A 54 -1.15 0.60 -7.95
C SER A 54 0.22 1.22 -8.18
N PHE A 55 1.10 1.04 -7.21
CA PHE A 55 2.51 1.38 -7.36
C PHE A 55 3.38 0.51 -6.47
N ASN A 56 4.64 0.40 -6.88
CA ASN A 56 5.65 -0.38 -6.20
C ASN A 56 6.76 0.54 -5.73
N TYR A 57 7.10 0.43 -4.47
CA TYR A 57 8.29 1.04 -3.91
C TYR A 57 9.34 -0.06 -3.70
N GLN A 58 10.54 0.17 -4.22
CA GLN A 58 11.69 -0.69 -3.98
C GLN A 58 12.84 0.13 -3.42
N ASN A 59 13.36 -0.29 -2.27
CA ASN A 59 14.48 0.38 -1.64
C ASN A 59 15.79 0.07 -2.37
N GLY A 60 16.68 1.07 -2.44
CA GLY A 60 18.01 0.92 -2.99
C GLY A 60 18.89 -0.04 -2.17
N ARG A 61 20.04 -0.44 -2.73
CA ARG A 61 21.04 -1.28 -2.05
C ARG A 61 22.19 -0.43 -1.50
N GLY A 62 22.80 -0.88 -0.40
CA GLY A 62 24.00 -0.28 0.16
C GLY A 62 23.79 1.19 0.59
N PRO A 63 24.66 2.14 0.20
CA PRO A 63 24.54 3.55 0.62
C PRO A 63 23.35 4.28 -0.02
N LEU A 64 22.69 3.67 -1.01
CA LEU A 64 21.51 4.21 -1.67
C LEU A 64 20.20 3.78 -0.99
N LYS A 65 20.28 3.12 0.17
CA LYS A 65 19.08 2.72 0.92
C LYS A 65 18.42 3.96 1.55
N ASP A 66 17.14 4.10 1.34
CA ASP A 66 16.31 5.04 2.08
C ASP A 66 16.12 4.53 3.51
N THR A 67 16.14 5.45 4.47
CA THR A 67 15.68 5.19 5.83
C THR A 67 14.18 4.86 5.85
N PRO A 68 13.65 4.20 6.90
CA PRO A 68 12.22 3.91 7.00
C PRO A 68 11.33 5.15 6.83
N HIS A 69 11.78 6.30 7.34
CA HIS A 69 11.05 7.56 7.21
C HIS A 69 11.02 8.07 5.77
N GLU A 70 12.15 8.02 5.05
CA GLU A 70 12.23 8.42 3.64
C GLU A 70 11.41 7.50 2.75
N ALA A 71 11.45 6.19 2.99
CA ALA A 71 10.61 5.21 2.30
C ALA A 71 9.12 5.54 2.49
N ALA A 72 8.68 5.74 3.74
CA ALA A 72 7.30 6.10 4.06
C ALA A 72 6.87 7.43 3.39
N LYS A 73 7.75 8.43 3.39
CA LYS A 73 7.50 9.71 2.72
C LYS A 73 7.34 9.55 1.21
N LYS A 74 8.23 8.81 0.55
CA LYS A 74 8.14 8.55 -0.90
C LYS A 74 6.85 7.81 -1.28
N ILE A 75 6.47 6.81 -0.48
CA ILE A 75 5.20 6.08 -0.64
C ILE A 75 4.01 7.05 -0.51
N SER A 76 4.00 7.89 0.53
CA SER A 76 2.94 8.89 0.74
C SER A 76 2.88 9.94 -0.38
N ASP A 77 4.02 10.45 -0.83
CA ASP A 77 4.10 11.41 -1.93
C ASP A 77 3.62 10.79 -3.26
N ALA A 78 3.93 9.52 -3.52
CA ALA A 78 3.45 8.81 -4.71
C ALA A 78 1.93 8.68 -4.71
N ILE A 79 1.34 8.35 -3.55
CA ILE A 79 -0.12 8.33 -3.37
C ILE A 79 -0.70 9.71 -3.68
N ASN A 80 -0.19 10.76 -3.04
CA ASN A 80 -0.76 12.11 -3.14
C ASN A 80 -0.61 12.75 -4.52
N ARG A 81 0.40 12.35 -5.31
CA ARG A 81 0.59 12.88 -6.68
C ARG A 81 -0.39 12.31 -7.70
N GLY A 82 -0.94 11.12 -7.47
CA GLY A 82 -1.94 10.51 -8.37
C GLY A 82 -3.33 11.17 -8.30
N TYR A 83 -3.59 12.02 -7.31
CA TYR A 83 -4.89 12.65 -7.03
C TYR A 83 -4.92 14.18 -7.22
N LYS A 84 -3.92 14.76 -7.88
CA LYS A 84 -3.91 16.19 -8.24
C LYS A 84 -4.46 16.45 -9.64
#